data_AF-A0A7V3PPV1-F1
#
_entry.id   AF-A0A7V3PPV1-F1
#
_cell.length_a   1.000
_cell.length_b   1.000
_cell.length_c   1.000
_cell.angle_alpha   90.00
_cell.angle_beta   90.00
_cell.angle_gamma   90.00
#
_symmetry.space_group_name_H-M   'P 1'
#
loop_
_entity.id
_entity.type
_entity.pdbx_description
1 polymer ?
#
loop_
_entity_poly.entity_id
_entity_poly.type
_entity_poly.pdbx_seq_one_letter_code
_entity_poly.pdbx_strand_id
1 'polypeptide(L)'
;MDAAARQPGLSVRSIALILLFAFVGALWIRKASLLAFTILVGEGTPPVPALATLVLLTTVGYVLRNLTRGGRWRREALVVYIALTTTFVTIDANGIRQLLSSLTALRYFAGPGNGFASYAELLPRWVAPTE
;
A
#
# COMPACT_ATOMS: atom_id res chain seq x y z
N MET A 1 30.27 19.51 -0.85
CA MET A 1 28.85 19.08 -0.85
C MET A 1 28.57 18.46 -2.20
N ASP A 2 28.65 17.13 -2.24
CA ASP A 2 28.90 16.37 -3.46
C ASP A 2 27.68 16.24 -4.37
N ALA A 3 27.92 16.37 -5.68
CA ALA A 3 26.95 16.15 -6.75
C ALA A 3 26.30 14.75 -6.74
N ALA A 4 26.84 13.80 -5.97
CA ALA A 4 26.25 12.48 -5.72
C ALA A 4 24.90 12.54 -4.95
N ALA A 5 24.56 13.66 -4.33
CA ALA A 5 23.35 13.81 -3.53
C ALA A 5 22.04 13.93 -4.35
N ARG A 6 22.08 14.23 -5.66
CA ARG A 6 20.90 14.63 -6.46
C ARG A 6 20.37 13.60 -7.46
N GLN A 7 20.58 12.30 -7.26
CA GLN A 7 19.85 11.33 -8.10
C GLN A 7 18.44 11.07 -7.51
N PRO A 8 17.36 11.53 -8.17
CA PRO A 8 16.00 11.35 -7.66
C PRO A 8 15.63 9.86 -7.69
N GLY A 9 15.02 9.37 -6.60
CA GLY A 9 14.47 8.01 -6.52
C GLY A 9 13.19 7.84 -7.36
N LEU A 10 12.51 8.95 -7.66
CA LEU A 10 11.42 9.01 -8.62
C LEU A 10 12.02 9.27 -10.01
N SER A 11 12.10 8.22 -10.82
CA SER A 11 12.50 8.29 -12.22
C SER A 11 11.39 7.73 -13.10
N VAL A 12 11.44 7.99 -14.41
CA VAL A 12 10.50 7.36 -15.37
C VAL A 12 10.54 5.83 -15.26
N ARG A 13 11.72 5.27 -14.97
CA ARG A 13 11.89 3.84 -14.69
C ARG A 13 11.12 3.42 -13.45
N SER A 14 11.21 4.16 -12.33
CA SER A 14 10.44 3.87 -11.12
C SER A 14 8.94 3.90 -11.39
N ILE A 15 8.46 4.87 -12.16
CA ILE A 15 7.04 4.97 -12.54
C ILE A 15 6.62 3.75 -13.36
N ALA A 16 7.40 3.35 -14.36
CA ALA A 16 7.13 2.16 -15.15
C ALA A 16 7.11 0.88 -14.29
N LEU A 17 8.04 0.74 -13.35
CA LEU A 17 8.08 -0.38 -12.40
C LEU A 17 6.85 -0.36 -11.47
N ILE A 18 6.45 0.81 -10.96
CA ILE A 18 5.24 0.96 -10.14
C ILE A 18 4.02 0.49 -10.93
N LEU A 19 3.80 1.00 -12.15
CA LEU A 19 2.64 0.62 -12.96
C LEU A 19 2.63 -0.87 -13.29
N LEU A 20 3.79 -1.43 -13.67
CA LEU A 20 3.93 -2.85 -13.98
C LEU A 20 3.60 -3.73 -12.77
N PHE A 21 4.24 -3.49 -11.63
CA PHE A 21 4.03 -4.30 -10.43
C PHE A 21 2.68 -4.04 -9.78
N ALA A 22 2.11 -2.84 -9.89
CA ALA A 22 0.75 -2.55 -9.47
C ALA A 22 -0.25 -3.38 -10.27
N PHE A 23 -0.10 -3.43 -11.60
CA PHE A 23 -0.96 -4.24 -12.46
C PHE A 23 -0.85 -5.74 -12.15
N VAL A 24 0.38 -6.26 -12.06
CA VAL A 24 0.62 -7.67 -11.73
C VAL A 24 0.10 -8.02 -10.33
N GLY A 25 0.37 -7.16 -9.34
CA GLY A 25 -0.12 -7.35 -7.97
C GLY A 25 -1.63 -7.27 -7.86
N ALA A 26 -2.30 -6.39 -8.61
CA ALA A 26 -3.75 -6.32 -8.67
C ALA A 26 -4.37 -7.60 -9.27
N LEU A 27 -3.77 -8.16 -10.33
CA LEU A 27 -4.18 -9.46 -10.88
C LEU A 27 -3.98 -10.59 -9.88
N TRP A 28 -2.88 -10.58 -9.13
CA TRP A 28 -2.61 -11.55 -8.07
C TRP A 28 -3.66 -11.47 -6.96
N ILE A 29 -3.92 -10.28 -6.41
CA ILE A 29 -4.96 -10.06 -5.39
C ILE A 29 -6.32 -10.52 -5.91
N ARG A 30 -6.69 -10.14 -7.14
CA ARG A 30 -7.95 -10.58 -7.76
C ARG A 30 -8.05 -12.10 -7.84
N LYS A 31 -6.98 -12.80 -8.23
CA LYS A 31 -6.99 -14.27 -8.34
C LYS A 31 -7.04 -14.94 -6.98
N ALA A 32 -6.21 -14.51 -6.03
CA ALA A 32 -6.09 -15.15 -4.72
C ALA A 32 -7.27 -14.85 -3.80
N SER A 33 -7.70 -13.60 -3.74
CA SER A 33 -8.67 -13.11 -2.74
C SER A 33 -10.10 -13.05 -3.26
N LEU A 34 -10.33 -12.81 -4.56
CA LEU A 34 -11.70 -12.71 -5.12
C LEU A 34 -12.17 -13.96 -5.86
N LEU A 35 -11.26 -14.74 -6.45
CA LEU A 35 -11.65 -15.91 -7.25
C LEU A 35 -11.41 -17.23 -6.52
N ALA A 36 -10.28 -17.36 -5.83
CA ALA A 36 -9.91 -18.59 -5.14
C ALA A 36 -10.40 -18.62 -3.68
N PHE A 37 -10.66 -17.46 -3.06
CA PHE A 37 -10.96 -17.32 -1.62
C PHE A 37 -9.97 -18.05 -0.69
N THR A 38 -8.74 -18.27 -1.16
CA THR A 38 -7.77 -19.10 -0.45
C THR A 38 -7.02 -18.32 0.61
N ILE A 39 -6.66 -17.07 0.31
CA ILE A 39 -5.85 -16.21 1.17
C ILE A 39 -6.15 -14.73 0.91
N LEU A 40 -6.15 -13.95 1.99
CA LEU A 40 -6.36 -12.50 1.99
C LEU A 40 -5.02 -11.78 1.79
N VAL A 41 -4.44 -11.98 0.60
CA VAL A 41 -3.08 -11.54 0.23
C VAL A 41 -2.92 -10.01 0.29
N GLY A 42 -4.01 -9.27 0.11
CA GLY A 42 -4.08 -7.81 0.22
C GLY A 42 -4.20 -7.27 1.65
N GLU A 43 -4.58 -8.10 2.63
CA GLU A 43 -4.82 -7.65 4.00
C GLU A 43 -3.56 -7.59 4.88
N GLY A 44 -2.47 -8.23 4.43
CA GLY A 44 -1.18 -8.10 5.10
C GLY A 44 -0.75 -6.64 5.16
N THR A 45 -0.28 -6.18 6.33
CA THR A 45 0.33 -4.86 6.47
C THR A 45 1.82 -5.06 6.75
N PRO A 46 2.71 -4.94 5.75
CA PRO A 46 2.51 -4.47 4.37
C PRO A 46 1.95 -5.55 3.39
N PRO A 47 1.31 -5.15 2.26
CA PRO A 47 0.72 -6.10 1.32
C PRO A 47 1.75 -7.07 0.75
N VAL A 48 1.40 -8.36 0.71
CA VAL A 48 2.31 -9.42 0.23
C VAL A 48 2.88 -9.14 -1.17
N PRO A 49 2.11 -8.63 -2.16
CA PRO A 49 2.66 -8.35 -3.48
C PRO A 49 3.68 -7.19 -3.47
N ALA A 50 3.54 -6.22 -2.56
CA ALA A 50 4.49 -5.12 -2.40
C ALA A 50 5.82 -5.64 -1.81
N LEU A 51 5.74 -6.47 -0.76
CA LEU A 51 6.92 -7.14 -0.18
C LEU A 51 7.62 -8.05 -1.19
N ALA A 52 6.86 -8.87 -1.92
CA ALA A 52 7.40 -9.74 -2.97
C ALA A 52 8.14 -8.92 -4.04
N THR A 53 7.60 -7.77 -4.44
CA THR A 53 8.25 -6.86 -5.38
C THR A 53 9.56 -6.31 -4.82
N LEU A 54 9.59 -5.88 -3.55
CA LEU A 54 10.81 -5.39 -2.91
C LEU A 54 11.89 -6.47 -2.86
N VAL A 55 11.53 -7.70 -2.49
CA VAL A 55 12.45 -8.86 -2.48
C VAL A 55 12.96 -9.16 -3.88
N LEU A 56 12.10 -9.11 -4.90
CA LEU A 56 12.50 -9.30 -6.29
C LEU A 56 13.50 -8.21 -6.73
N LEU A 57 13.21 -6.94 -6.48
CA LEU A 57 14.07 -5.83 -6.88
C LEU A 57 15.42 -5.84 -6.15
N THR A 58 15.44 -6.23 -4.87
CA THR A 58 16.69 -6.40 -4.12
C THR A 58 17.49 -7.60 -4.62
N THR A 59 16.84 -8.73 -4.93
CA THR A 59 17.48 -9.93 -5.50
C THR A 59 18.08 -9.64 -6.87
N VAL A 60 17.32 -8.97 -7.75
CA VAL A 60 17.81 -8.51 -9.06
C VAL A 60 19.02 -7.58 -8.87
N GLY A 61 18.97 -6.69 -7.88
CA GLY A 61 20.10 -5.82 -7.57
C GLY A 61 21.34 -6.55 -7.06
N TYR A 62 21.16 -7.65 -6.32
CA TYR A 62 22.24 -8.49 -5.83
C TYR A 62 22.87 -9.34 -6.92
N VAL A 63 22.07 -9.91 -7.84
CA VAL A 63 22.55 -10.78 -8.93
C VAL A 63 23.16 -9.95 -10.06
N LEU A 64 22.50 -8.86 -10.47
CA LEU A 64 22.94 -8.00 -11.57
C LEU A 64 23.76 -6.80 -11.06
N ARG A 65 24.81 -7.07 -10.26
CA ARG A 65 25.64 -6.04 -9.61
C ARG A 65 26.15 -4.96 -10.55
N ASN A 66 26.39 -5.28 -11.82
CA ASN A 66 26.88 -4.33 -12.81
C ASN A 66 25.82 -3.31 -13.25
N LEU A 67 24.53 -3.68 -13.20
CA LEU A 67 23.41 -2.81 -13.57
C LEU A 67 22.95 -1.92 -12.40
N THR A 68 23.34 -2.27 -11.18
CA THR A 68 22.85 -1.68 -9.93
C THR A 68 23.95 -1.06 -9.07
N ARG A 69 25.16 -0.92 -9.64
CA ARG A 69 26.30 -0.20 -9.05
C ARG A 69 25.96 1.29 -8.86
N GLY A 70 25.25 1.60 -7.77
CA GLY A 70 24.90 2.96 -7.37
C GLY A 70 23.74 3.04 -6.38
N GLY A 71 23.69 4.12 -5.58
CA GLY A 71 22.62 4.35 -4.62
C GLY A 71 21.23 4.59 -5.24
N ARG A 72 21.16 4.76 -6.56
CA ARG A 72 19.92 5.00 -7.31
C ARG A 72 18.98 3.80 -7.32
N TRP A 73 19.46 2.59 -7.62
CA TRP A 73 18.60 1.39 -7.65
C TRP A 73 17.91 1.13 -6.30
N ARG A 74 18.65 1.32 -5.19
CA ARG A 74 18.10 1.18 -3.84
C ARG A 74 16.99 2.21 -3.57
N ARG A 75 17.18 3.46 -4.00
CA ARG A 75 16.15 4.52 -3.89
C ARG A 75 14.92 4.19 -4.75
N GLU A 76 15.12 3.77 -5.99
CA GLU A 76 14.02 3.38 -6.90
C GLU A 76 13.22 2.20 -6.31
N ALA A 77 13.87 1.16 -5.79
CA ALA A 77 13.21 0.01 -5.17
C ALA A 77 12.38 0.40 -3.93
N LEU A 78 12.89 1.31 -3.10
CA LEU A 78 12.14 1.81 -1.94
C LEU A 78 10.94 2.67 -2.36
N VAL A 79 11.09 3.53 -3.37
CA VAL A 79 9.98 4.33 -3.91
C VAL A 79 8.90 3.42 -4.50
N VAL A 80 9.28 2.40 -5.26
CA VAL A 80 8.35 1.38 -5.79
C VAL A 80 7.62 0.68 -4.64
N TYR A 81 8.35 0.22 -3.62
CA TYR A 81 7.75 -0.45 -2.46
C TYR A 81 6.74 0.42 -1.70
N ILE A 82 7.09 1.68 -1.42
CA ILE A 82 6.18 2.62 -0.74
C ILE A 82 4.93 2.85 -1.60
N ALA A 83 5.11 3.14 -2.90
CA ALA A 83 4.00 3.37 -3.81
C ALA A 83 3.05 2.17 -3.89
N LEU A 84 3.60 0.95 -4.02
CA LEU A 84 2.78 -0.28 -4.08
C LEU A 84 2.06 -0.57 -2.76
N THR A 85 2.73 -0.35 -1.62
CA THR A 85 2.13 -0.52 -0.29
C THR A 85 0.92 0.39 -0.14
N THR A 86 1.03 1.67 -0.49
CA THR A 86 -0.10 2.62 -0.43
C THR A 86 -1.18 2.26 -1.45
N THR A 87 -0.80 1.87 -2.66
CA THR A 87 -1.74 1.55 -3.74
C THR A 87 -2.58 0.32 -3.40
N PHE A 88 -1.98 -0.76 -2.92
CA PHE A 88 -2.72 -2.01 -2.68
C PHE A 88 -3.70 -1.91 -1.50
N VAL A 89 -3.44 -1.05 -0.51
CA VAL A 89 -4.42 -0.75 0.55
C VAL A 89 -5.72 -0.18 -0.04
N THR A 90 -5.63 0.59 -1.13
CA THR A 90 -6.82 1.16 -1.80
C THR A 90 -7.48 0.22 -2.80
N ILE A 91 -6.73 -0.75 -3.35
CA ILE A 91 -7.24 -1.73 -4.33
C ILE A 91 -7.92 -2.90 -3.63
N ASP A 92 -7.41 -3.31 -2.46
CA ASP A 92 -7.99 -4.41 -1.72
C ASP A 92 -9.35 -4.04 -1.13
N ALA A 93 -10.29 -4.98 -1.20
CA ALA A 93 -11.66 -4.76 -0.78
C ALA A 93 -11.77 -4.49 0.73
N ASN A 94 -10.82 -4.99 1.54
CA ASN A 94 -10.90 -4.89 2.99
C ASN A 94 -10.42 -3.55 3.53
N GLY A 95 -9.43 -2.90 2.90
CA GLY A 95 -8.90 -1.62 3.40
C GLY A 95 -9.97 -0.53 3.47
N ILE A 96 -10.65 -0.29 2.34
CA ILE A 96 -11.75 0.69 2.29
C ILE A 96 -12.95 0.20 3.11
N ARG A 97 -13.27 -1.10 3.07
CA ARG A 97 -14.40 -1.65 3.84
C ARG A 97 -14.21 -1.51 5.35
N GLN A 98 -13.01 -1.80 5.88
CA GLN A 98 -12.68 -1.58 7.29
C GLN A 98 -12.74 -0.10 7.63
N LEU A 99 -12.15 0.78 6.81
CA LEU A 99 -12.21 2.22 7.03
C LEU A 99 -13.66 2.71 7.14
N LEU A 100 -14.50 2.37 6.17
CA LEU A 100 -15.91 2.76 6.16
C LEU A 100 -16.69 2.14 7.33
N SER A 101 -16.42 0.88 7.67
CA SER A 101 -17.00 0.21 8.83
C SER A 101 -16.62 0.92 10.13
N SER A 102 -15.34 1.26 10.33
CA SER A 102 -14.87 1.98 11.51
C SER A 102 -15.48 3.37 11.64
N LEU A 103 -15.68 4.08 10.53
CA LEU A 103 -16.30 5.41 10.53
C LEU A 103 -17.80 5.35 10.85
N THR A 104 -18.52 4.41 10.24
CA THR A 104 -19.97 4.28 10.40
C THR A 104 -20.37 3.63 11.73
N ALA A 105 -19.55 2.71 12.24
CA ALA A 105 -19.82 1.98 13.48
C ALA A 105 -19.92 2.90 14.71
N LEU A 106 -19.15 3.99 14.75
CA LEU A 106 -19.13 4.90 15.90
C LEU A 106 -20.51 5.52 16.18
N ARG A 107 -21.28 5.82 15.13
CA ARG A 107 -22.64 6.39 15.26
C ARG A 107 -23.70 5.30 15.28
N TYR A 108 -23.60 4.35 14.35
CA TYR A 108 -24.62 3.31 14.17
C TYR A 108 -24.74 2.37 15.37
N PHE A 109 -23.60 2.02 16.00
CA PHE A 109 -23.57 1.13 17.16
C PHE A 109 -23.35 1.89 18.48
N ALA A 110 -23.61 3.19 18.54
CA ALA A 110 -23.46 3.96 19.77
C ALA A 110 -24.40 3.42 20.86
N GLY A 111 -23.83 3.02 22.00
CA GLY A 111 -24.58 2.49 23.14
C GLY A 111 -24.02 3.01 24.46
N PRO A 112 -24.79 2.96 25.55
CA PRO A 112 -24.42 3.59 26.82
C PRO A 112 -23.13 3.02 27.47
N GLY A 113 -22.65 1.85 27.04
CA GLY A 113 -21.46 1.20 27.61
C GLY A 113 -20.20 1.21 26.75
N ASN A 114 -20.25 1.66 25.49
CA ASN A 114 -19.09 1.56 24.57
C ASN A 114 -18.37 2.90 24.32
N GLY A 115 -18.97 4.02 24.73
CA GLY A 115 -18.37 5.36 24.55
C GLY A 115 -18.27 5.82 23.09
N PHE A 116 -18.84 5.11 22.12
CA PHE A 116 -18.68 5.41 20.70
C PHE A 116 -19.23 6.78 20.29
N ALA A 117 -20.27 7.27 20.97
CA ALA A 117 -20.79 8.62 20.75
C ALA A 117 -19.73 9.70 20.98
N SER A 118 -18.93 9.58 22.06
CA SER A 118 -17.86 10.54 22.36
C SER A 118 -16.74 10.54 21.31
N TYR A 119 -16.43 9.37 20.73
CA TYR A 119 -15.46 9.27 19.64
C TYR A 119 -16.03 9.80 18.31
N ALA A 120 -17.33 9.65 18.08
CA ALA A 120 -17.99 10.17 16.88
C ALA A 120 -18.00 11.71 16.82
N GLU A 121 -17.88 12.39 17.96
CA GLU A 121 -17.75 13.85 18.06
C GLU A 121 -16.36 14.36 17.65
N LEU A 122 -15.33 13.52 17.78
CA LEU A 122 -13.96 13.85 17.37
C LEU A 122 -13.75 13.71 15.85
N LEU A 123 -14.67 13.06 15.14
CA LEU A 123 -14.57 12.90 13.70
C LEU A 123 -14.77 14.24 12.98
N PRO A 124 -13.86 14.60 12.05
CA PRO A 124 -14.05 15.79 11.23
C PRO A 124 -15.32 15.68 10.38
N ARG A 125 -16.05 16.80 10.24
CA ARG A 125 -17.33 16.86 9.48
C ARG A 125 -17.21 16.47 8.00
N TRP A 126 -16.01 16.48 7.43
CA TRP A 126 -15.77 16.07 6.04
C TRP A 126 -15.54 14.56 5.88
N VAL A 127 -15.35 13.81 6.98
CA VAL A 127 -15.02 12.37 6.96
C VAL A 127 -16.28 11.51 6.96
N ALA A 128 -17.33 11.91 7.69
CA ALA A 128 -18.54 11.14 7.84
C ALA A 128 -19.78 12.05 7.92
N PRO A 129 -20.96 11.58 7.45
CA PRO A 129 -22.22 12.29 7.64
C PRO A 129 -22.51 12.52 9.12
N THR A 130 -23.07 13.67 9.45
CA THR A 130 -23.36 14.09 10.84
C THR A 130 -24.83 14.05 11.22
N GLU A 131 -25.71 13.81 10.24
CA GLU A 131 -27.17 13.71 10.38
C GLU A 131 -27.62 12.35 10.91
#